data_AF-A0A965PX35-F1
#
_entry.id   AF-A0A965PX35-F1
#
_cell.length_a   1.000
_cell.length_b   1.000
_cell.length_c   1.000
_cell.angle_alpha   90.00
_cell.angle_beta   90.00
_cell.angle_gamma   90.00
#
_symmetry.space_group_name_H-M   'P 1'
#
loop_
_entity.id
_entity.type
_entity.pdbx_description
1 polymer ?
#
loop_
_entity_poly.entity_id
_entity_poly.type
_entity_poly.pdbx_seq_one_letter_code
_entity_poly.pdbx_strand_id
1 'polypeptide(L)'
;MVAAVVGSAALAQPGLIVVLAPRTVRSVLDAFWRAAWYCLHPRVVLLSLLPVLVSGGMAFLLGHLFWADAIEALGGWLESSVALTVLWGWLEAVGLPRLKAVLPHVILLLVLTPAVVVVSLAAVSFLMTPALVRLVARKRFPELQMLHGAPWWHGVLWTVWSLVLAVSALLVSVPMWMIPPLLLVLPPLIWGWLTYRVMAFDALAQHASADERRALMSDHQYALLGMGIVAGLMGAGPSLIWSTGLMTIAMAPVLLPVSMWLYVLVFAFASLWFIHFCLAALHALRQRATPAAAPSSLELPLTGNS
;
A
#
# COMPACT_ATOMS: atom_id res chain seq x y z
N MET A 1 8.95 -26.60 -0.23
CA MET A 1 7.61 -27.15 -0.58
C MET A 1 6.56 -26.08 -0.88
N VAL A 2 6.72 -24.81 -0.45
CA VAL A 2 5.78 -23.70 -0.79
C VAL A 2 6.06 -23.07 -2.18
N ALA A 3 7.29 -23.17 -2.69
CA ALA A 3 7.64 -22.69 -4.04
C ALA A 3 7.19 -23.62 -5.19
N ALA A 4 6.82 -24.87 -4.89
CA ALA A 4 6.49 -25.88 -5.90
C ALA A 4 5.00 -25.87 -6.31
N VAL A 5 4.11 -25.31 -5.50
CA VAL A 5 2.66 -25.31 -5.78
C VAL A 5 2.23 -24.15 -6.70
N VAL A 6 3.08 -23.11 -6.84
CA VAL A 6 2.83 -21.99 -7.77
C VAL A 6 3.25 -22.33 -9.21
N GLY A 7 4.13 -23.32 -9.40
CA GLY A 7 4.71 -23.65 -10.71
C GLY A 7 3.85 -24.51 -11.65
N SER A 8 2.89 -25.29 -11.13
CA SER A 8 2.19 -26.29 -11.96
C SER A 8 1.02 -25.78 -12.79
N ALA A 9 0.56 -24.54 -12.59
CA ALA A 9 -0.48 -23.94 -13.43
C ALA A 9 0.07 -23.21 -14.68
N ALA A 10 1.40 -23.04 -14.78
CA ALA A 10 2.04 -22.26 -15.84
C ALA A 10 2.30 -23.04 -17.16
N LEU A 11 1.92 -24.32 -17.24
CA LEU A 11 2.19 -25.16 -18.41
C LEU A 11 1.02 -25.24 -19.42
N ALA A 12 0.00 -24.41 -19.28
CA ALA A 12 -1.08 -24.31 -20.25
C ALA A 12 -0.98 -23.01 -21.09
N GLN A 13 -0.49 -23.17 -22.33
CA GLN A 13 -0.58 -22.25 -23.48
C GLN A 13 0.42 -21.06 -23.54
N PRO A 14 1.67 -21.29 -24.00
CA PRO A 14 2.67 -20.23 -24.21
C PRO A 14 2.31 -19.21 -25.32
N GLY A 15 1.30 -19.48 -26.17
CA GLY A 15 0.87 -18.58 -27.24
C GLY A 15 -0.03 -17.41 -26.80
N LEU A 16 -0.71 -17.52 -25.65
CA LEU A 16 -1.67 -16.49 -25.21
C LEU A 16 -0.98 -15.33 -24.45
N ILE A 17 0.14 -15.61 -23.77
CA ILE A 17 0.84 -14.66 -22.89
C ILE A 17 1.48 -13.50 -23.67
N VAL A 18 1.96 -13.76 -24.90
CA VAL A 18 2.67 -12.75 -25.71
C VAL A 18 1.71 -11.74 -26.36
N VAL A 19 0.48 -12.14 -26.72
CA VAL A 19 -0.48 -11.27 -27.41
C VAL A 19 -1.29 -10.38 -26.44
N LEU A 20 -1.42 -10.77 -25.18
CA LEU A 20 -2.11 -9.97 -24.15
C LEU A 20 -1.26 -8.83 -23.56
N ALA A 21 0.07 -8.94 -23.59
CA ALA A 21 0.99 -7.95 -23.03
C ALA A 21 0.71 -6.50 -23.48
N PRO A 22 0.57 -6.17 -24.79
CA PRO A 22 0.36 -4.78 -25.22
C PRO A 22 -1.01 -4.21 -24.83
N ARG A 23 -2.05 -5.05 -24.72
CA ARG A 23 -3.39 -4.61 -24.28
C ARG A 23 -3.40 -4.30 -22.79
N THR A 24 -2.74 -5.14 -21.98
CA THR A 24 -2.62 -4.93 -20.53
C THR A 24 -1.75 -3.72 -20.20
N VAL A 25 -0.65 -3.49 -20.92
CA VAL A 25 0.17 -2.29 -20.72
C VAL A 25 -0.64 -1.03 -21.03
N ARG A 26 -1.44 -1.03 -22.09
CA ARG A 26 -2.31 0.11 -22.42
C ARG A 26 -3.36 0.38 -21.34
N SER A 27 -3.97 -0.65 -20.75
CA SER A 27 -4.95 -0.46 -19.68
C SER A 27 -4.30 0.03 -18.38
N VAL A 28 -3.08 -0.44 -18.05
CA VAL A 28 -2.28 0.07 -16.94
C VAL A 28 -1.95 1.55 -17.13
N LEU A 29 -1.52 1.96 -18.33
CA LEU A 29 -1.20 3.35 -18.65
C LEU A 29 -2.44 4.27 -18.68
N ASP A 30 -3.56 3.80 -19.23
CA ASP A 30 -4.84 4.54 -19.17
C ASP A 30 -5.29 4.75 -17.72
N ALA A 31 -5.16 3.72 -16.87
CA ALA A 31 -5.44 3.84 -15.45
C ALA A 31 -4.48 4.81 -14.74
N PHE A 32 -3.19 4.81 -15.10
CA PHE A 32 -2.17 5.70 -14.55
C PHE A 32 -2.52 7.17 -14.83
N TRP A 33 -2.79 7.50 -16.09
CA TRP A 33 -3.09 8.87 -16.50
C TRP A 33 -4.38 9.39 -15.86
N ARG A 34 -5.40 8.53 -15.76
CA ARG A 34 -6.64 8.87 -15.06
C ARG A 34 -6.40 9.10 -13.58
N ALA A 35 -5.63 8.24 -12.93
CA ALA A 35 -5.28 8.43 -11.52
C ALA A 35 -4.51 9.74 -11.30
N ALA A 36 -3.62 10.11 -12.22
CA ALA A 36 -2.87 11.37 -12.14
C ALA A 36 -3.83 12.58 -12.17
N TRP A 37 -4.77 12.61 -13.11
CA TRP A 37 -5.76 13.69 -13.17
C TRP A 37 -6.71 13.72 -11.98
N TYR A 38 -7.15 12.56 -11.49
CA TYR A 38 -8.03 12.51 -10.32
C TYR A 38 -7.29 12.89 -9.04
N CYS A 39 -6.00 12.59 -8.93
CA CYS A 39 -5.17 12.98 -7.79
C CYS A 39 -5.08 14.51 -7.64
N LEU A 40 -5.03 15.24 -8.77
CA LEU A 40 -5.03 16.71 -8.80
C LEU A 40 -6.41 17.33 -8.56
N HIS A 41 -7.48 16.55 -8.47
CA HIS A 41 -8.81 17.08 -8.23
C HIS A 41 -8.89 17.70 -6.82
N PRO A 42 -9.46 18.91 -6.65
CA PRO A 42 -9.44 19.62 -5.36
C PRO A 42 -10.00 18.81 -4.19
N ARG A 43 -11.05 18.01 -4.45
CA ARG A 43 -11.62 17.09 -3.45
C ARG A 43 -10.64 16.02 -2.98
N VAL A 44 -9.81 15.46 -3.86
CA VAL A 44 -8.83 14.41 -3.51
C VAL A 44 -7.65 15.03 -2.75
N VAL A 45 -7.19 16.21 -3.20
CA VAL A 45 -6.17 16.99 -2.48
C VAL A 45 -6.63 17.38 -1.08
N LEU A 46 -7.88 17.83 -0.93
CA LEU A 46 -8.41 18.19 0.39
C LEU A 46 -8.61 16.95 1.27
N LEU A 47 -9.06 15.85 0.68
CA LEU A 47 -9.19 14.57 1.39
C LEU A 47 -7.82 14.03 1.84
N SER A 48 -6.74 14.25 1.07
CA SER A 48 -5.39 13.81 1.43
C SER A 48 -4.77 14.61 2.58
N LEU A 49 -5.24 15.83 2.83
CA LEU A 49 -4.86 16.61 4.01
C LEU A 49 -5.47 16.06 5.30
N LEU A 50 -6.64 15.42 5.21
CA LEU A 50 -7.38 14.96 6.40
C LEU A 50 -6.58 13.95 7.24
N PRO A 51 -5.98 12.88 6.68
CA PRO A 51 -5.13 11.97 7.46
C PRO A 51 -3.93 12.66 8.10
N VAL A 52 -3.30 13.62 7.40
CA VAL A 52 -2.14 14.36 7.90
C VAL A 52 -2.53 15.26 9.09
N LEU A 53 -3.66 15.94 8.99
CA LEU A 53 -4.18 16.78 10.07
C LEU A 53 -4.59 15.95 11.29
N VAL A 54 -5.22 14.79 11.07
CA VAL A 54 -5.62 13.89 12.16
C VAL A 54 -4.40 13.29 12.84
N SER A 55 -3.47 12.69 12.09
CA SER A 55 -2.30 12.04 12.70
C SER A 55 -1.29 13.04 13.24
N GLY A 56 -1.05 14.13 12.52
CA GLY A 56 -0.19 15.23 12.97
C GLY A 56 -0.76 15.95 14.18
N GLY A 57 -2.05 16.24 14.20
CA GLY A 57 -2.74 16.82 15.35
C GLY A 57 -2.72 15.89 16.57
N MET A 58 -2.96 14.59 16.36
CA MET A 58 -2.87 13.59 17.42
C MET A 58 -1.43 13.48 17.96
N ALA A 59 -0.42 13.40 17.11
CA ALA A 59 0.97 13.32 17.51
C ALA A 59 1.42 14.60 18.25
N PHE A 60 0.99 15.78 17.78
CA PHE A 60 1.25 17.05 18.45
C PHE A 60 0.58 17.11 19.83
N LEU A 61 -0.70 16.72 19.93
CA LEU A 61 -1.43 16.72 21.19
C LEU A 61 -0.81 15.75 22.20
N LEU A 62 -0.54 14.52 21.78
CA LEU A 62 0.08 13.51 22.65
C LEU A 62 1.50 13.89 23.04
N GLY A 63 2.29 14.44 22.11
CA GLY A 63 3.63 14.95 22.39
C GLY A 63 3.58 16.12 23.37
N HIS A 64 2.67 17.07 23.19
CA HIS A 64 2.55 18.20 24.11
C HIS A 64 2.12 17.77 25.52
N LEU A 65 1.22 16.78 25.64
CA LEU A 65 0.67 16.37 26.92
C LEU A 65 1.53 15.35 27.68
N PHE A 66 2.10 14.36 26.98
CA PHE A 66 2.69 13.18 27.62
C PHE A 66 4.19 13.03 27.39
N TRP A 67 4.85 13.93 26.65
CA TRP A 67 6.27 13.76 26.31
C TRP A 67 7.17 13.70 27.55
N ALA A 68 7.01 14.65 28.48
CA ALA A 68 7.81 14.68 29.71
C ALA A 68 7.61 13.41 30.55
N ASP A 69 6.34 13.05 30.80
CA ASP A 69 5.98 11.86 31.57
C ASP A 69 6.49 10.58 30.92
N ALA A 70 6.44 10.47 29.59
CA ALA A 70 6.92 9.30 28.86
C ALA A 70 8.45 9.16 28.96
N ILE A 71 9.19 10.27 28.86
CA ILE A 71 10.65 10.28 29.02
C ILE A 71 11.04 9.90 30.45
N GLU A 72 10.35 10.44 31.45
CA GLU A 72 10.60 10.12 32.85
C GLU A 72 10.29 8.65 33.17
N ALA A 73 9.12 8.16 32.75
CA ALA A 73 8.72 6.77 32.94
C ALA A 73 9.70 5.80 32.26
N LEU A 74 10.12 6.10 31.03
CA LEU A 74 11.08 5.29 30.29
C LEU A 74 12.48 5.36 30.94
N GLY A 75 12.89 6.54 31.41
CA GLY A 75 14.12 6.73 32.17
C GLY A 75 14.14 5.87 33.44
N GLY A 76 13.09 5.95 34.24
CA GLY A 76 12.95 5.13 35.46
C GLY A 76 12.94 3.62 35.16
N TRP A 77 12.27 3.19 34.08
CA TRP A 77 12.30 1.80 33.65
C TRP A 77 13.70 1.33 33.26
N LEU A 78 14.45 2.14 32.51
CA LEU A 78 15.85 1.83 32.13
C LEU A 78 16.77 1.77 33.35
N GLU A 79 16.55 2.62 34.35
CA GLU A 79 17.33 2.63 35.60
C GLU A 79 17.02 1.44 36.51
N SER A 80 15.78 0.94 36.47
CA SER A 80 15.39 -0.26 37.23
C SER A 80 16.05 -1.56 36.75
N SER A 81 16.66 -1.55 35.56
CA SER A 81 17.27 -2.73 34.94
C SER A 81 18.72 -2.94 35.36
N VAL A 82 18.99 -4.05 36.06
CA VAL A 82 20.33 -4.43 36.56
C VAL A 82 21.39 -4.53 35.44
N ALA A 83 21.02 -5.03 34.27
CA ALA A 83 21.94 -5.14 33.13
C ALA A 83 22.38 -3.76 32.60
N LEU A 84 21.47 -2.79 32.60
CA LEU A 84 21.75 -1.44 32.10
C LEU A 84 22.58 -0.63 33.11
N THR A 85 22.42 -0.88 34.41
CA THR A 85 23.25 -0.23 35.45
C THR A 85 24.73 -0.61 35.32
N VAL A 86 25.04 -1.87 35.01
CA VAL A 86 26.42 -2.32 34.73
C VAL A 86 26.97 -1.65 33.46
N LEU A 87 26.15 -1.56 32.41
CA LEU A 87 26.50 -0.86 31.17
C LEU A 87 26.78 0.64 31.42
N TRP A 88 25.98 1.30 32.25
CA TRP A 88 26.17 2.71 32.61
C TRP A 88 27.46 2.94 33.39
N GLY A 89 27.80 2.08 34.36
CA GLY A 89 29.06 2.18 35.08
C GLY A 89 30.28 2.06 34.16
N TRP A 90 30.22 1.17 33.16
CA TRP A 90 31.27 1.08 32.13
C TRP A 90 31.32 2.33 31.25
N LEU A 91 30.17 2.86 30.84
CA LEU A 91 30.07 4.03 29.96
C LEU A 91 30.55 5.31 30.64
N GLU A 92 30.30 5.44 31.95
CA GLU A 92 30.86 6.50 32.79
C GLU A 92 32.38 6.40 32.89
N ALA A 93 32.93 5.19 33.04
CA ALA A 93 34.38 4.96 33.07
C ALA A 93 35.09 5.32 31.74
N VAL A 94 34.38 5.20 30.61
CA VAL A 94 34.88 5.61 29.26
C VAL A 94 34.69 7.12 29.00
N GLY A 95 34.07 7.86 29.93
CA GLY A 95 33.91 9.32 29.84
C GLY A 95 32.69 9.77 29.05
N LEU A 96 31.67 8.92 28.89
CA LEU A 96 30.43 9.22 28.16
C LEU A 96 29.16 9.29 29.04
N PRO A 97 29.17 9.99 30.20
CA PRO A 97 28.03 10.02 31.12
C PRO A 97 26.77 10.65 30.49
N ARG A 98 26.94 11.53 29.50
CA ARG A 98 25.84 12.23 28.81
C ARG A 98 24.98 11.32 27.94
N LEU A 99 25.49 10.15 27.51
CA LEU A 99 24.72 9.23 26.67
C LEU A 99 23.50 8.68 27.41
N LYS A 100 23.62 8.43 28.72
CA LYS A 100 22.55 7.91 29.57
C LYS A 100 21.32 8.82 29.55
N ALA A 101 21.53 10.15 29.59
CA ALA A 101 20.44 11.13 29.57
C ALA A 101 19.71 11.22 28.21
N VAL A 102 20.40 10.92 27.12
CA VAL A 102 19.83 11.00 25.76
C VAL A 102 19.09 9.72 25.37
N LEU A 103 19.42 8.59 26.01
CA LEU A 103 18.87 7.28 25.61
C LEU A 103 17.34 7.16 25.71
N PRO A 104 16.65 7.64 26.77
CA PRO A 104 15.19 7.60 26.80
C PRO A 104 14.58 8.35 25.61
N HIS A 105 15.16 9.50 25.23
CA HIS A 105 14.70 10.28 24.08
C HIS A 105 14.85 9.50 22.77
N VAL A 106 15.99 8.83 22.57
CA VAL A 106 16.24 8.05 21.36
C VAL A 106 15.30 6.85 21.27
N ILE A 107 15.10 6.11 22.36
CA ILE A 107 14.21 4.95 22.40
C ILE A 107 12.76 5.40 22.18
N LEU A 108 12.33 6.47 22.85
CA LEU A 108 10.98 6.99 22.67
C LEU A 108 10.74 7.43 21.22
N LEU A 109 11.68 8.16 20.60
CA LEU A 109 11.60 8.53 19.19
C LEU A 109 11.56 7.30 18.28
N LEU A 110 12.37 6.28 18.55
CA LEU A 110 12.44 5.05 17.76
C LEU A 110 11.12 4.26 17.79
N VAL A 111 10.39 4.29 18.92
CA VAL A 111 9.09 3.62 19.07
C VAL A 111 7.94 4.49 18.56
N LEU A 112 7.96 5.78 18.86
CA LEU A 112 6.87 6.71 18.54
C LEU A 112 6.79 6.97 17.03
N THR A 113 7.93 7.11 16.34
CA THR A 113 7.97 7.35 14.90
C THR A 113 7.22 6.28 14.09
N PRO A 114 7.53 4.97 14.20
CA PRO A 114 6.78 3.94 13.49
C PRO A 114 5.33 3.83 13.97
N ALA A 115 5.04 4.07 15.26
CA ALA A 115 3.67 4.06 15.76
C ALA A 115 2.81 5.15 15.08
N VAL A 116 3.33 6.38 14.95
CA VAL A 116 2.65 7.47 14.24
C VAL A 116 2.44 7.12 12.77
N VAL A 117 3.40 6.48 12.11
CA VAL A 117 3.25 5.99 10.73
C VAL A 117 2.11 4.97 10.64
N VAL A 118 2.05 3.99 11.54
CA VAL A 118 0.98 2.97 11.56
C VAL A 118 -0.39 3.62 11.78
N VAL A 119 -0.51 4.54 12.74
CA VAL A 119 -1.76 5.28 12.98
C VAL A 119 -2.16 6.11 11.76
N SER A 120 -1.18 6.75 11.10
CA SER A 120 -1.42 7.51 9.86
C SER A 120 -1.93 6.62 8.75
N LEU A 121 -1.29 5.46 8.51
CA LEU A 121 -1.70 4.49 7.50
C LEU A 121 -3.10 3.92 7.79
N ALA A 122 -3.39 3.64 9.06
CA ALA A 122 -4.73 3.23 9.48
C ALA A 122 -5.76 4.34 9.16
N ALA A 123 -5.48 5.59 9.53
CA ALA A 123 -6.35 6.72 9.24
C ALA A 123 -6.58 6.88 7.72
N VAL A 124 -5.53 6.76 6.90
CA VAL A 124 -5.66 6.79 5.43
C VAL A 124 -6.54 5.65 4.94
N SER A 125 -6.32 4.42 5.40
CA SER A 125 -7.09 3.24 4.99
C SER A 125 -8.58 3.38 5.35
N PHE A 126 -8.90 3.83 6.57
CA PHE A 126 -10.28 3.95 7.03
C PHE A 126 -11.02 5.18 6.49
N LEU A 127 -10.31 6.30 6.26
CA LEU A 127 -10.95 7.57 5.87
C LEU A 127 -10.88 7.80 4.36
N MET A 128 -9.71 7.56 3.76
CA MET A 128 -9.40 7.98 2.40
C MET A 128 -9.79 6.93 1.36
N THR A 129 -9.34 5.68 1.53
CA THR A 129 -9.59 4.58 0.59
C THR A 129 -11.08 4.39 0.26
N PRO A 130 -12.02 4.28 1.22
CA PRO A 130 -13.43 4.11 0.89
C PRO A 130 -14.04 5.35 0.22
N ALA A 131 -13.55 6.55 0.52
CA ALA A 131 -14.00 7.77 -0.16
C ALA A 131 -13.53 7.82 -1.62
N LEU A 132 -12.29 7.44 -1.91
CA LEU A 132 -11.76 7.35 -3.27
C LEU A 132 -12.48 6.28 -4.09
N VAL A 133 -12.69 5.09 -3.52
CA VAL A 133 -13.42 4.01 -4.19
C VAL A 133 -14.84 4.46 -4.53
N ARG A 134 -15.58 5.05 -3.58
CA ARG A 134 -16.93 5.57 -3.84
C ARG A 134 -16.96 6.67 -4.89
N LEU A 135 -15.95 7.57 -4.91
CA LEU A 135 -15.85 8.63 -5.91
C LEU A 135 -15.68 8.06 -7.32
N VAL A 136 -14.78 7.08 -7.48
CA VAL A 136 -14.51 6.45 -8.79
C VAL A 136 -15.68 5.58 -9.24
N ALA A 137 -16.23 4.76 -8.34
CA ALA A 137 -17.36 3.87 -8.64
C ALA A 137 -18.57 4.68 -9.13
N ARG A 138 -18.98 5.72 -8.39
CA ARG A 138 -20.13 6.57 -8.77
C ARG A 138 -19.94 7.30 -10.10
N LYS A 139 -18.71 7.74 -10.41
CA LYS A 139 -18.46 8.58 -11.59
C LYS A 139 -18.17 7.78 -12.86
N ARG A 140 -17.56 6.59 -12.75
CA ARG A 140 -17.10 5.80 -13.91
C ARG A 140 -17.82 4.47 -14.08
N PHE A 141 -18.29 3.85 -13.01
CA PHE A 141 -18.89 2.52 -13.05
C PHE A 141 -20.24 2.50 -12.29
N PRO A 142 -21.21 3.36 -12.64
CA PRO A 142 -22.47 3.47 -11.91
C PRO A 142 -23.30 2.17 -11.92
N GLU A 143 -23.13 1.32 -12.94
CA GLU A 143 -23.83 0.05 -13.10
C GLU A 143 -23.17 -1.11 -12.34
N LEU A 144 -21.99 -0.91 -11.74
CA LEU A 144 -21.24 -1.98 -11.09
C LEU A 144 -21.81 -2.27 -9.70
N GLN A 145 -22.51 -3.41 -9.57
CA GLN A 145 -23.11 -3.83 -8.29
C GLN A 145 -22.04 -4.06 -7.21
N MET A 146 -22.32 -3.56 -5.99
CA MET A 146 -21.48 -3.75 -4.80
C MET A 146 -21.81 -5.08 -4.12
N LEU A 147 -20.99 -6.10 -4.34
CA LEU A 147 -21.23 -7.44 -3.78
C LEU A 147 -20.74 -7.59 -2.32
N HIS A 148 -20.01 -6.61 -1.76
CA HIS A 148 -19.49 -6.63 -0.37
C HIS A 148 -18.84 -7.96 0.03
N GLY A 149 -18.04 -8.56 -0.86
CA GLY A 149 -17.58 -9.94 -0.75
C GLY A 149 -16.58 -10.26 0.36
N ALA A 150 -16.29 -9.31 1.27
CA ALA A 150 -15.43 -9.54 2.42
C ALA A 150 -15.86 -8.70 3.63
N PRO A 151 -16.00 -9.31 4.83
CA PRO A 151 -16.16 -8.55 6.06
C PRO A 151 -14.86 -7.78 6.39
N TRP A 152 -14.98 -6.67 7.12
CA TRP A 152 -13.88 -5.74 7.40
C TRP A 152 -12.63 -6.39 8.03
N TRP A 153 -12.82 -7.41 8.89
CA TRP A 153 -11.73 -8.14 9.56
C TRP A 153 -10.91 -9.00 8.59
N HIS A 154 -11.50 -9.42 7.47
CA HIS A 154 -10.79 -10.22 6.47
C HIS A 154 -9.71 -9.39 5.77
N GLY A 155 -9.93 -8.07 5.60
CA GLY A 155 -8.91 -7.15 5.10
C GLY A 155 -7.75 -6.99 6.08
N VAL A 156 -8.05 -6.88 7.38
CA VAL A 156 -7.02 -6.81 8.42
C VAL A 156 -6.17 -8.09 8.42
N LEU A 157 -6.80 -9.26 8.43
CA LEU A 157 -6.09 -10.54 8.41
C LEU A 157 -5.26 -10.70 7.13
N TRP A 158 -5.78 -10.29 5.99
CA TRP A 158 -5.06 -10.33 4.71
C TRP A 158 -3.83 -9.43 4.71
N THR A 159 -3.93 -8.21 5.25
CA THR A 159 -2.82 -7.27 5.37
C THR A 159 -1.77 -7.77 6.35
N VAL A 160 -2.18 -8.25 7.52
CA VAL A 160 -1.27 -8.84 8.53
C VAL A 160 -0.54 -10.04 7.94
N TRP A 161 -1.25 -10.94 7.26
CA TRP A 161 -0.64 -12.09 6.60
C TRP A 161 0.34 -11.68 5.51
N SER A 162 -0.03 -10.70 4.68
CA SER A 162 0.85 -10.17 3.63
C SER A 162 2.10 -9.51 4.22
N LEU A 163 1.98 -8.81 5.34
CA LEU A 163 3.09 -8.21 6.07
C LEU A 163 4.03 -9.30 6.63
N VAL A 164 3.49 -10.33 7.29
CA VAL A 164 4.29 -11.46 7.81
C VAL A 164 5.06 -12.15 6.69
N LEU A 165 4.41 -12.40 5.55
CA LEU A 165 5.06 -12.98 4.37
C LEU A 165 6.14 -12.06 3.80
N ALA A 166 5.91 -10.74 3.72
CA ALA A 166 6.89 -9.78 3.23
C ALA A 166 8.11 -9.68 4.16
N VAL A 167 7.89 -9.65 5.48
CA VAL A 167 8.99 -9.67 6.48
C VAL A 167 9.78 -10.96 6.39
N SER A 168 9.10 -12.10 6.27
CA SER A 168 9.75 -13.40 6.08
C SER A 168 10.57 -13.45 4.79
N ALA A 169 10.03 -12.92 3.69
CA ALA A 169 10.76 -12.79 2.43
C ALA A 169 11.98 -11.88 2.54
N LEU A 170 11.87 -10.75 3.26
CA LEU A 170 13.00 -9.85 3.52
C LEU A 170 14.09 -10.55 4.31
N LEU A 171 13.75 -11.25 5.41
CA LEU A 171 14.70 -12.00 6.22
C LEU A 171 15.42 -13.09 5.41
N VAL A 172 14.66 -13.85 4.62
CA VAL A 172 15.22 -14.86 3.71
C VAL A 172 16.10 -14.24 2.62
N SER A 173 15.84 -12.99 2.23
CA SER A 173 16.64 -12.28 1.22
C SER A 173 17.98 -11.76 1.73
N VAL A 174 18.17 -11.61 3.05
CA VAL A 174 19.39 -11.03 3.64
C VAL A 174 20.68 -11.72 3.16
N PRO A 175 20.80 -13.06 3.14
CA PRO A 175 21.99 -13.73 2.60
C PRO A 175 22.22 -13.43 1.11
N MET A 176 21.14 -13.23 0.35
CA MET A 176 21.20 -12.95 -1.09
C MET A 176 21.66 -11.52 -1.39
N TRP A 177 21.62 -10.62 -0.40
CA TRP A 177 22.06 -9.23 -0.55
C TRP A 177 23.58 -9.10 -0.71
N MET A 178 24.34 -10.15 -0.41
CA MET A 178 25.78 -10.22 -0.67
C MET A 178 26.12 -10.18 -2.17
N ILE A 179 25.13 -10.39 -3.05
CA ILE A 179 25.27 -10.27 -4.49
C ILE A 179 24.71 -8.88 -4.91
N PRO A 180 25.56 -7.90 -5.30
CA PRO A 180 25.13 -6.53 -5.55
C PRO A 180 23.94 -6.34 -6.50
N PRO A 181 23.80 -7.07 -7.63
CA PRO A 181 22.61 -6.92 -8.49
C PRO A 181 21.32 -7.42 -7.83
N LEU A 182 21.37 -8.43 -6.96
CA LEU A 182 20.18 -8.94 -6.27
C LEU A 182 19.68 -7.96 -5.21
N LEU A 183 20.61 -7.26 -4.53
CA LEU A 183 20.27 -6.21 -3.57
C LEU A 183 19.42 -5.09 -4.19
N LEU A 184 19.61 -4.78 -5.47
CA LEU A 184 18.84 -3.74 -6.17
C LEU A 184 17.45 -4.24 -6.62
N VAL A 185 17.29 -5.53 -6.84
CA VAL A 185 16.06 -6.12 -7.41
C VAL A 185 15.12 -6.64 -6.33
N LEU A 186 15.63 -7.34 -5.32
CA LEU A 186 14.80 -8.03 -4.32
C LEU A 186 13.97 -7.08 -3.45
N PRO A 187 14.52 -5.98 -2.88
CA PRO A 187 13.72 -5.10 -2.03
C PRO A 187 12.57 -4.42 -2.79
N PRO A 188 12.77 -3.81 -3.99
CA PRO A 188 11.66 -3.27 -4.77
C PRO A 188 10.64 -4.32 -5.18
N LEU A 189 11.09 -5.56 -5.46
CA LEU A 189 10.19 -6.66 -5.83
C LEU A 189 9.30 -7.09 -4.65
N ILE A 190 9.89 -7.28 -3.46
CA ILE A 190 9.14 -7.64 -2.25
C ILE A 190 8.19 -6.50 -1.86
N TRP A 191 8.65 -5.26 -1.96
CA TRP A 191 7.84 -4.08 -1.63
C TRP A 191 6.70 -3.86 -2.62
N GLY A 192 6.97 -4.02 -3.91
CA GLY A 192 5.95 -3.98 -4.95
C GLY A 192 4.95 -5.12 -4.82
N TRP A 193 5.42 -6.31 -4.43
CA TRP A 193 4.56 -7.45 -4.14
C TRP A 193 3.59 -7.17 -2.98
N LEU A 194 4.11 -6.61 -1.88
CA LEU A 194 3.29 -6.22 -0.73
C LEU A 194 2.27 -5.14 -1.13
N THR A 195 2.73 -4.11 -1.84
CA THR A 195 1.91 -2.97 -2.27
C THR A 195 0.75 -3.43 -3.12
N TYR A 196 0.98 -4.28 -4.14
CA TYR A 196 -0.13 -4.73 -4.97
C TYR A 196 -1.11 -5.62 -4.19
N ARG A 197 -0.63 -6.48 -3.28
CA ARG A 197 -1.51 -7.37 -2.51
C ARG A 197 -2.48 -6.63 -1.61
N VAL A 198 -2.01 -5.54 -1.00
CA VAL A 198 -2.84 -4.68 -0.15
C VAL A 198 -3.75 -3.82 -1.01
N MET A 199 -3.20 -3.08 -1.98
CA MET A 199 -3.96 -2.12 -2.79
C MET A 199 -5.02 -2.78 -3.69
N ALA A 200 -4.69 -3.90 -4.33
CA ALA A 200 -5.66 -4.62 -5.17
C ALA A 200 -6.78 -5.23 -4.33
N PHE A 201 -6.46 -5.72 -3.13
CA PHE A 201 -7.48 -6.21 -2.19
C PHE A 201 -8.41 -5.08 -1.78
N ASP A 202 -7.86 -3.94 -1.36
CA ASP A 202 -8.63 -2.77 -0.92
C ASP A 202 -9.52 -2.21 -2.04
N ALA A 203 -9.01 -2.16 -3.28
CA ALA A 203 -9.77 -1.71 -4.44
C ALA A 203 -10.94 -2.65 -4.79
N LEU A 204 -10.77 -3.97 -4.62
CA LEU A 204 -11.75 -4.98 -5.00
C LEU A 204 -12.73 -5.33 -3.87
N ALA A 205 -12.36 -5.16 -2.60
CA ALA A 205 -13.12 -5.66 -1.45
C ALA A 205 -14.59 -5.19 -1.40
N GLN A 206 -14.88 -3.99 -1.89
CA GLN A 206 -16.25 -3.45 -1.89
C GLN A 206 -17.11 -3.96 -3.05
N HIS A 207 -16.50 -4.28 -4.19
CA HIS A 207 -17.23 -4.54 -5.44
C HIS A 207 -17.18 -6.01 -5.88
N ALA A 208 -16.06 -6.70 -5.68
CA ALA A 208 -15.85 -8.07 -6.15
C ALA A 208 -16.27 -9.14 -5.12
N SER A 209 -16.72 -10.30 -5.62
CA SER A 209 -16.82 -11.52 -4.81
C SER A 209 -15.44 -12.10 -4.50
N ALA A 210 -15.37 -13.04 -3.55
CA ALA A 210 -14.11 -13.69 -3.18
C ALA A 210 -13.49 -14.50 -4.34
N ASP A 211 -14.32 -15.09 -5.20
CA ASP A 211 -13.88 -15.85 -6.38
C ASP A 211 -13.43 -14.90 -7.50
N GLU A 212 -14.21 -13.85 -7.78
CA GLU A 212 -13.84 -12.81 -8.77
C GLU A 212 -12.50 -12.17 -8.42
N ARG A 213 -12.29 -11.83 -7.14
CA ARG A 213 -11.03 -11.24 -6.67
C ARG A 213 -9.85 -12.20 -6.86
N ARG A 214 -10.01 -13.47 -6.51
CA ARG A 214 -8.95 -14.49 -6.68
C ARG A 214 -8.57 -14.65 -8.15
N ALA A 215 -9.56 -14.76 -9.04
CA ALA A 215 -9.35 -14.86 -10.47
C ALA A 215 -8.65 -13.60 -11.04
N LEU A 216 -9.09 -12.40 -10.66
CA LEU A 216 -8.49 -11.16 -11.17
C LEU A 216 -7.02 -11.02 -10.74
N MET A 217 -6.73 -11.34 -9.47
CA MET A 217 -5.39 -11.27 -8.91
C MET A 217 -4.45 -12.30 -9.54
N SER A 218 -4.92 -13.49 -9.89
CA SER A 218 -4.11 -14.49 -10.62
C SER A 218 -3.85 -14.07 -12.07
N ASP A 219 -4.89 -13.58 -12.76
CA ASP A 219 -4.82 -13.26 -14.19
C ASP A 219 -3.94 -12.04 -14.48
N HIS A 220 -3.88 -11.08 -13.54
CA HIS A 220 -3.19 -9.80 -13.73
C HIS A 220 -1.99 -9.62 -12.78
N GLN A 221 -1.48 -10.70 -12.17
CA GLN A 221 -0.43 -10.64 -11.14
C GLN A 221 0.81 -9.84 -11.57
N TYR A 222 1.28 -9.97 -12.82
CA TYR A 222 2.47 -9.27 -13.31
C TYR A 222 2.20 -7.77 -13.53
N ALA A 223 1.02 -7.42 -14.01
CA ALA A 223 0.62 -6.02 -14.17
C ALA A 223 0.47 -5.34 -12.81
N LEU A 224 -0.19 -6.01 -11.86
CA LEU A 224 -0.36 -5.54 -10.49
C LEU A 224 0.99 -5.40 -9.77
N LEU A 225 1.91 -6.36 -9.96
CA LEU A 225 3.27 -6.30 -9.43
C LEU A 225 4.05 -5.12 -10.03
N GLY A 226 4.00 -4.93 -11.35
CA GLY A 226 4.65 -3.80 -12.01
C GLY A 226 4.13 -2.45 -11.50
N MET A 227 2.81 -2.31 -11.37
CA MET A 227 2.19 -1.14 -10.74
C MET A 227 2.66 -0.95 -9.30
N GLY A 228 2.75 -2.03 -8.52
CA GLY A 228 3.21 -2.02 -7.14
C GLY A 228 4.68 -1.58 -7.01
N ILE A 229 5.56 -2.05 -7.89
CA ILE A 229 6.97 -1.64 -7.92
C ILE A 229 7.07 -0.15 -8.25
N VAL A 230 6.39 0.31 -9.29
CA VAL A 230 6.40 1.73 -9.68
C VAL A 230 5.85 2.61 -8.57
N ALA A 231 4.71 2.22 -7.96
CA ALA A 231 4.12 2.94 -6.84
C ALA A 231 5.06 2.97 -5.62
N GLY A 232 5.72 1.84 -5.31
CA GLY A 232 6.71 1.75 -4.23
C GLY A 232 7.91 2.66 -4.46
N LEU A 233 8.43 2.71 -5.70
CA LEU A 233 9.52 3.60 -6.08
C LEU A 233 9.11 5.08 -6.04
N MET A 234 7.89 5.40 -6.48
CA MET A 234 7.33 6.76 -6.32
C MET A 234 7.25 7.19 -4.86
N GLY A 235 7.05 6.24 -3.95
CA GLY A 235 7.09 6.46 -2.50
C GLY A 235 8.44 7.00 -2.01
N ALA A 236 9.55 6.78 -2.73
CA ALA A 236 10.85 7.37 -2.38
C ALA A 236 10.99 8.84 -2.85
N GLY A 237 10.09 9.32 -3.72
CA GLY A 237 10.13 10.67 -4.29
C GLY A 237 10.12 11.80 -3.24
N PRO A 238 9.21 11.81 -2.26
CA PRO A 238 9.17 12.86 -1.23
C PRO A 238 10.46 12.95 -0.39
N SER A 239 11.22 11.86 -0.30
CA SER A 239 12.53 11.84 0.39
C SER A 239 13.57 12.70 -0.32
N LEU A 240 13.44 12.93 -1.64
CA LEU A 240 14.38 13.74 -2.43
C LEU A 240 14.37 15.21 -2.02
N ILE A 241 13.32 15.70 -1.38
CA ILE A 241 13.28 17.07 -0.83
C ILE A 241 14.45 17.27 0.13
N TRP A 242 14.82 16.24 0.88
CA TRP A 242 15.87 16.28 1.88
C TRP A 242 17.29 16.26 1.31
N SER A 243 17.47 15.96 0.02
CA SER A 243 18.79 15.99 -0.61
C SER A 243 19.19 17.40 -1.07
N THR A 244 18.30 18.40 -0.95
CA THR A 244 18.50 19.76 -1.47
C THR A 244 19.29 20.68 -0.52
N GLY A 245 20.51 20.29 -0.14
CA GLY A 245 21.51 21.15 0.51
C GLY A 245 21.10 21.80 1.85
N LEU A 246 21.91 22.77 2.32
CA LEU A 246 21.73 23.42 3.64
C LEU A 246 20.41 24.19 3.80
N MET A 247 19.81 24.67 2.70
CA MET A 247 18.51 25.38 2.72
C MET A 247 17.37 24.54 3.31
N THR A 248 17.49 23.21 3.22
CA THR A 248 16.54 22.25 3.81
C THR A 248 16.39 22.43 5.32
N ILE A 249 17.47 22.76 6.05
CA ILE A 249 17.44 22.88 7.51
C ILE A 249 16.60 24.10 7.92
N ALA A 250 16.79 25.24 7.25
CA ALA A 250 16.04 26.46 7.53
C ALA A 250 14.55 26.30 7.19
N MET A 251 14.23 25.57 6.12
CA MET A 251 12.85 25.32 5.70
C MET A 251 12.22 24.07 6.34
N ALA A 252 12.93 23.34 7.20
CA ALA A 252 12.46 22.07 7.78
C ALA A 252 11.05 22.15 8.42
N PRO A 253 10.66 23.22 9.15
CA PRO A 253 9.31 23.34 9.70
C PRO A 253 8.19 23.32 8.65
N VAL A 254 8.48 23.77 7.42
CA VAL A 254 7.54 23.78 6.29
C VAL A 254 7.71 22.52 5.43
N LEU A 255 8.95 22.08 5.19
CA LEU A 255 9.25 20.91 4.36
C LEU A 255 8.79 19.60 5.00
N LEU A 256 8.81 19.46 6.33
CA LEU A 256 8.31 18.27 7.02
C LEU A 256 6.82 18.02 6.71
N PRO A 257 5.90 18.96 6.99
CA PRO A 257 4.49 18.81 6.62
C PRO A 257 4.28 18.59 5.12
N VAL A 258 5.02 19.31 4.27
CA VAL A 258 4.89 19.18 2.81
C VAL A 258 5.35 17.80 2.34
N SER A 259 6.49 17.30 2.84
CA SER A 259 7.00 15.97 2.53
C SER A 259 6.03 14.89 3.00
N MET A 260 5.53 15.00 4.24
CA MET A 260 4.51 14.10 4.79
C MET A 260 3.23 14.09 3.94
N TRP A 261 2.76 15.27 3.53
CA TRP A 261 1.59 15.41 2.67
C TRP A 261 1.83 14.80 1.28
N LEU A 262 3.02 14.98 0.71
CA LEU A 262 3.39 14.34 -0.56
C LEU A 262 3.41 12.81 -0.45
N TYR A 263 3.86 12.22 0.66
CA TYR A 263 3.73 10.77 0.88
C TYR A 263 2.27 10.31 0.82
N VAL A 264 1.36 11.05 1.46
CA VAL A 264 -0.08 10.73 1.41
C VAL A 264 -0.63 10.91 -0.01
N LEU A 265 -0.19 11.93 -0.75
CA LEU A 265 -0.60 12.16 -2.13
C LEU A 265 -0.11 11.04 -3.07
N VAL A 266 1.13 10.56 -2.90
CA VAL A 266 1.66 9.41 -3.63
C VAL A 266 0.86 8.15 -3.31
N PHE A 267 0.53 7.93 -2.04
CA PHE A 267 -0.33 6.81 -1.64
C PHE A 267 -1.72 6.90 -2.26
N ALA A 268 -2.33 8.09 -2.25
CA ALA A 268 -3.63 8.34 -2.86
C ALA A 268 -3.63 8.10 -4.37
N PHE A 269 -2.59 8.58 -5.05
CA PHE A 269 -2.36 8.33 -6.47
C PHE A 269 -2.25 6.82 -6.75
N ALA A 270 -1.42 6.10 -5.99
CA ALA A 270 -1.27 4.65 -6.13
C ALA A 270 -2.63 3.95 -5.94
N SER A 271 -3.37 4.30 -4.87
CA SER A 271 -4.70 3.75 -4.61
C SER A 271 -5.65 3.99 -5.80
N LEU A 272 -5.72 5.22 -6.33
CA LEU A 272 -6.54 5.54 -7.51
C LEU A 272 -6.12 4.76 -8.75
N TRP A 273 -4.82 4.56 -8.96
CA TRP A 273 -4.29 3.79 -10.08
C TRP A 273 -4.73 2.33 -10.01
N PHE A 274 -4.59 1.70 -8.84
CA PHE A 274 -5.10 0.35 -8.58
C PHE A 274 -6.62 0.27 -8.72
N ILE A 275 -7.38 1.24 -8.19
CA ILE A 275 -8.85 1.28 -8.30
C ILE A 275 -9.29 1.35 -9.76
N HIS A 276 -8.71 2.25 -10.56
CA HIS A 276 -9.09 2.40 -11.97
C HIS A 276 -8.78 1.15 -12.79
N PHE A 277 -7.67 0.48 -12.51
CA PHE A 277 -7.30 -0.76 -13.20
C PHE A 277 -8.18 -1.93 -12.75
N CYS A 278 -8.29 -2.17 -11.44
CA CYS A 278 -9.03 -3.29 -10.87
C CYS A 278 -10.53 -3.23 -11.18
N LEU A 279 -11.16 -2.05 -11.07
CA LEU A 279 -12.58 -1.93 -11.40
C LEU A 279 -12.85 -2.09 -12.90
N ALA A 280 -11.96 -1.61 -13.76
CA ALA A 280 -12.08 -1.85 -15.20
C ALA A 280 -11.94 -3.33 -15.56
N ALA A 281 -10.97 -4.02 -14.96
CA ALA A 281 -10.78 -5.45 -15.15
C ALA A 281 -11.96 -6.28 -14.59
N LEU A 282 -12.50 -5.91 -13.44
CA LEU A 282 -13.70 -6.53 -12.87
C LEU A 282 -14.92 -6.34 -13.77
N HIS A 283 -15.12 -5.13 -14.29
CA HIS A 283 -16.21 -4.85 -15.23
C HIS A 283 -16.09 -5.71 -16.50
N ALA A 284 -14.89 -5.82 -17.07
CA ALA A 284 -14.63 -6.68 -18.22
C ALA A 284 -14.86 -8.17 -17.92
N LEU A 285 -14.52 -8.65 -16.71
CA LEU A 285 -14.77 -10.02 -16.28
C LEU A 285 -16.28 -10.30 -16.23
N ARG A 286 -17.07 -9.41 -15.63
CA ARG A 286 -18.53 -9.56 -15.55
C ARG A 286 -19.23 -9.48 -16.90
N GLN A 287 -18.75 -8.62 -17.81
CA GLN A 287 -19.25 -8.55 -19.18
C GLN A 287 -19.04 -9.85 -19.95
N ARG A 288 -17.94 -10.58 -19.69
CA ARG A 288 -17.69 -11.90 -20.29
C ARG A 288 -18.54 -13.01 -19.66
N ALA A 289 -18.84 -12.89 -18.37
CA ALA A 289 -19.63 -13.87 -17.63
C ALA A 289 -21.13 -13.76 -17.90
N THR A 290 -21.60 -12.59 -18.36
CA THR A 290 -22.97 -12.40 -18.85
C THR A 290 -23.00 -12.87 -20.31
N PRO A 291 -23.57 -14.04 -20.65
CA PRO A 291 -23.71 -14.42 -22.05
C PRO A 291 -24.51 -13.33 -22.74
N ALA A 292 -24.04 -12.85 -23.89
CA ALA A 292 -24.90 -12.14 -24.82
C ALA A 292 -26.18 -12.97 -24.92
N ALA A 293 -27.32 -12.38 -24.55
CA ALA A 293 -28.61 -13.03 -24.63
C ALA A 293 -28.66 -13.74 -25.99
N ALA A 294 -28.69 -15.08 -25.95
CA ALA A 294 -28.79 -15.87 -27.16
C ALA A 294 -29.93 -15.26 -27.98
N PRO A 295 -29.74 -14.94 -29.28
CA PRO A 295 -30.83 -14.42 -30.08
C PRO A 295 -32.00 -15.39 -29.92
N SER A 296 -33.01 -14.94 -29.20
CA SER A 296 -34.22 -15.67 -28.91
C SER A 296 -34.82 -16.04 -30.26
N SER A 297 -34.94 -17.35 -30.47
CA SER A 297 -35.65 -18.01 -31.56
C SER A 297 -35.22 -17.62 -32.98
N LEU A 298 -34.56 -18.57 -33.65
CA LEU A 298 -35.01 -18.99 -34.97
C LEU A 298 -36.54 -19.12 -34.97
N GLU A 299 -37.25 -18.05 -35.30
CA GLU A 299 -38.56 -18.17 -35.97
C GLU A 299 -38.26 -18.82 -37.32
N LEU A 300 -38.22 -20.15 -37.34
CA LEU A 300 -38.43 -20.92 -38.55
C LEU A 300 -39.88 -20.62 -38.97
N PRO A 301 -40.14 -19.99 -40.12
CA PRO A 301 -41.48 -19.98 -40.67
C PRO A 301 -41.82 -21.46 -40.94
N LEU A 302 -42.77 -22.00 -40.19
CA LEU A 302 -43.37 -23.29 -40.51
C LEU A 302 -44.07 -23.13 -41.86
N THR A 303 -43.34 -23.45 -42.93
CA THR A 303 -43.93 -23.84 -44.21
C THR A 303 -44.68 -25.14 -43.99
N GLY A 304 -46.00 -25.16 -44.13
CA GLY A 304 -46.76 -26.41 -43.95
C GLY A 304 -48.28 -26.33 -44.03
N ASN A 305 -48.79 -25.89 -45.18
CA ASN A 305 -49.93 -26.45 -45.91
C ASN A 305 -51.03 -27.25 -45.15
N SER A 306 -52.23 -26.67 -45.07
CA SER A 306 -53.53 -27.33 -45.35
C SER A 306 -54.64 -26.30 -45.52
#